data_AF-A0A1Y1JPN8-F1
#
_entry.id   AF-A0A1Y1JPN8-F1
#
_cell.length_a   1.000
_cell.length_b   1.000
_cell.length_c   1.000
_cell.angle_alpha   90.00
_cell.angle_beta   90.00
_cell.angle_gamma   90.00
#
_symmetry.space_group_name_H-M   'P 1'
#
loop_
_entity.id
_entity.type
_entity.pdbx_description
1 polymer ?
#
loop_
_entity_poly.entity_id
_entity_poly.type
_entity_poly.pdbx_seq_one_letter_code
_entity_poly.pdbx_strand_id
1 'polypeptide(L)'
;MVAQLEVCFLYNDDDLNKLPSKQKYANFNNRDVGCRDASFYKYVESGLNQEKWQKGVSEQILNSLCYIYKKYKSENFNSDDCDYLYYWLNYIIYSNITYQLHSIRVITVLNFLLQNNDGRNICHDNKFNVDRENYRDIKLLFDFSKDYDTLKNYFSTGQRICNSNFKQYLDEHIRIYNELKNKCIKLENGEETCIAFKEYFKDKKDLDLSEWKCNVGVSTDRLTSTEENHENQEELSEPDVVHHGEEKKKSQEETLRTEEESAFRGSSFTNSNVHIEHSELRFNIDNKNNSSVFTVSKA
;
A
#
# COMPACT_ATOMS: atom_id res chain seq x y z
N MET A 1 -51.28 -3.24 6.14
CA MET A 1 -50.40 -4.33 6.63
C MET A 1 -49.09 -4.18 5.89
N VAL A 2 -48.04 -3.85 6.64
CA VAL A 2 -46.60 -3.72 6.31
C VAL A 2 -46.22 -2.78 5.15
N ALA A 3 -45.86 -1.55 5.51
CA ALA A 3 -44.95 -0.72 4.75
C ALA A 3 -43.58 -1.42 4.71
N GLN A 4 -43.11 -1.77 3.52
CA GLN A 4 -41.71 -2.14 3.31
C GLN A 4 -40.88 -0.88 3.53
N LEU A 5 -40.16 -0.85 4.65
CA LEU A 5 -39.13 0.13 4.93
C LEU A 5 -38.07 0.03 3.83
N GLU A 6 -38.12 0.97 2.89
CA GLU A 6 -36.96 1.44 2.15
C GLU A 6 -35.93 1.94 3.16
N VAL A 7 -34.94 1.10 3.46
CA VAL A 7 -33.68 1.60 4.01
C VAL A 7 -32.80 1.93 2.81
N CYS A 8 -33.01 3.11 2.25
CA CYS A 8 -32.00 3.77 1.42
C CYS A 8 -30.79 4.07 2.33
N PHE A 9 -29.85 3.13 2.41
CA PHE A 9 -28.52 3.45 2.90
C PHE A 9 -27.88 4.40 1.90
N LEU A 10 -27.89 5.69 2.23
CA LEU A 10 -27.12 6.71 1.53
C LEU A 10 -25.68 6.23 1.43
N TYR A 11 -25.24 6.05 0.19
CA TYR A 11 -24.01 5.36 -0.17
C TYR A 11 -22.82 6.29 -0.02
N ASN A 12 -22.43 6.56 1.22
CA ASN A 12 -21.23 7.33 1.53
C ASN A 12 -20.45 6.70 2.69
N ASP A 13 -20.41 5.36 2.72
CA ASP A 13 -19.59 4.66 3.68
C ASP A 13 -18.21 4.38 3.08
N ASP A 14 -17.22 5.19 3.47
CA ASP A 14 -15.81 4.87 3.23
C ASP A 14 -15.34 3.87 4.29
N ASP A 15 -15.91 2.66 4.26
CA ASP A 15 -15.57 1.54 5.13
C ASP A 15 -14.07 1.24 5.11
N LEU A 16 -13.40 1.53 3.99
CA LEU A 16 -11.96 1.40 3.85
C LEU A 16 -11.22 2.32 4.82
N ASN A 17 -11.65 3.58 4.94
CA ASN A 17 -11.03 4.54 5.87
C ASN A 17 -11.32 4.24 7.34
N LYS A 18 -12.27 3.34 7.66
CA LYS A 18 -12.50 2.86 9.02
C LYS A 18 -11.50 1.78 9.45
N LEU A 19 -10.75 1.21 8.51
CA LEU A 19 -9.78 0.18 8.83
C LEU A 19 -8.58 0.76 9.62
N PRO A 20 -8.16 0.11 10.72
CA PRO A 20 -7.03 0.57 11.55
C PRO A 20 -5.77 0.92 10.76
N SER A 21 -5.39 0.09 9.79
CA SER A 21 -4.20 0.32 8.96
C SER A 21 -4.34 1.60 8.13
N LYS A 22 -5.51 1.83 7.52
CA LYS A 22 -5.80 3.02 6.72
C LYS A 22 -5.81 4.28 7.56
N GLN A 23 -6.40 4.23 8.74
CA GLN A 23 -6.36 5.35 9.69
C GLN A 23 -4.93 5.69 10.11
N LYS A 24 -4.09 4.68 10.36
CA LYS A 24 -2.67 4.89 10.70
C LYS A 24 -1.92 5.57 9.56
N TYR A 25 -2.05 5.06 8.34
CA TYR A 25 -1.35 5.62 7.17
C TYR A 25 -1.85 7.02 6.76
N ALA A 26 -3.13 7.34 7.00
CA ALA A 26 -3.64 8.68 6.78
C ALA A 26 -2.85 9.74 7.58
N ASN A 27 -2.40 9.40 8.79
CA ASN A 27 -1.61 10.31 9.62
C ASN A 27 -0.23 10.62 9.04
N PHE A 28 0.36 9.70 8.26
CA PHE A 28 1.68 9.90 7.66
C PHE A 28 1.67 10.92 6.52
N ASN A 29 0.49 11.19 5.94
CA ASN A 29 0.31 12.20 4.90
C ASN A 29 -0.10 13.57 5.46
N ASN A 30 -0.25 13.72 6.77
CA ASN A 30 -0.66 14.97 7.38
C ASN A 30 0.49 16.01 7.36
N ARG A 31 0.28 17.11 6.63
CA ARG A 31 1.28 18.18 6.42
C ARG A 31 1.51 19.06 7.65
N ASP A 32 0.59 19.05 8.62
CA ASP A 32 0.67 19.90 9.82
C ASP A 32 1.68 19.39 10.87
N VAL A 33 2.29 18.22 10.61
CA VAL A 33 3.13 17.51 11.58
C VAL A 33 4.64 17.75 11.36
N GLY A 34 5.04 18.83 10.70
CA GLY A 34 6.45 19.13 10.42
C GLY A 34 7.36 19.18 11.67
N CYS A 35 8.60 18.73 11.54
CA CYS A 35 9.62 18.63 12.60
C CYS A 35 10.99 19.16 12.14
N ARG A 36 11.02 20.33 11.50
CA ARG A 36 12.25 20.93 10.93
C ARG A 36 13.35 21.17 11.97
N ASP A 37 13.00 21.22 13.24
CA ASP A 37 13.88 21.32 14.39
C ASP A 37 14.57 19.99 14.77
N ALA A 38 14.07 18.85 14.29
CA ALA A 38 14.68 17.55 14.52
C ALA A 38 16.04 17.46 13.81
N SER A 39 17.05 16.94 14.50
CA SER A 39 18.42 16.86 13.98
C SER A 39 18.51 16.07 12.67
N PHE A 40 17.75 14.97 12.55
CA PHE A 40 17.72 14.15 11.33
C PHE A 40 17.10 14.86 10.11
N TYR A 41 16.26 15.88 10.29
CA TYR A 41 15.40 16.41 9.23
C TYR A 41 16.20 16.86 8.00
N LYS A 42 17.22 17.70 8.21
CA LYS A 42 18.05 18.24 7.13
C LYS A 42 18.85 17.15 6.41
N TYR A 43 19.30 16.13 7.15
CA TYR A 43 20.05 15.01 6.58
C TYR A 43 19.15 14.16 5.67
N VAL A 44 17.94 13.84 6.14
CA VAL A 44 16.95 13.10 5.33
C VAL A 44 16.56 13.92 4.11
N GLU A 45 16.19 15.18 4.28
CA GLU A 45 15.80 16.06 3.19
C GLU A 45 16.89 16.15 2.10
N SER A 46 18.14 16.37 2.52
CA SER A 46 19.27 16.40 1.58
C SER A 46 19.48 15.07 0.87
N GLY A 47 19.34 13.93 1.56
CA GLY A 47 19.48 12.61 0.94
C GLY A 47 18.38 12.33 -0.07
N LEU A 48 17.12 12.62 0.27
CA LEU A 48 15.99 12.43 -0.63
C LEU A 48 16.07 13.32 -1.89
N ASN A 49 16.65 14.52 -1.78
CA ASN A 49 16.85 15.43 -2.90
C ASN A 49 17.96 14.98 -3.88
N GLN A 50 18.83 14.06 -3.46
CA GLN A 50 19.86 13.47 -4.34
C GLN A 50 19.31 12.30 -5.17
N GLU A 51 18.15 11.77 -4.80
CA GLU A 51 17.56 10.62 -5.46
C GLU A 51 16.60 11.03 -6.58
N LYS A 52 16.56 10.20 -7.62
CA LYS A 52 15.61 10.37 -8.71
C LYS A 52 14.34 9.57 -8.44
N TRP A 53 13.22 10.26 -8.33
CA TRP A 53 11.91 9.67 -8.09
C TRP A 53 11.04 9.71 -9.35
N GLN A 54 10.29 8.64 -9.61
CA GLN A 54 9.26 8.59 -10.65
C GLN A 54 8.10 9.54 -10.33
N LYS A 55 7.72 9.63 -9.05
CA LYS A 55 6.81 10.62 -8.49
C LYS A 55 7.44 11.21 -7.24
N GLY A 56 7.36 12.53 -7.07
CA GLY A 56 7.94 13.20 -5.91
C GLY A 56 7.30 12.72 -4.60
N VAL A 57 8.07 12.02 -3.77
CA VAL A 57 7.61 11.43 -2.49
C VAL A 57 8.37 11.98 -1.27
N SER A 58 9.34 12.87 -1.47
CA SER A 58 10.21 13.37 -0.39
C SER A 58 9.42 14.02 0.75
N GLU A 59 8.40 14.81 0.44
CA GLU A 59 7.53 15.44 1.45
C GLU A 59 6.76 14.40 2.27
N GLN A 60 6.25 13.34 1.64
CA GLN A 60 5.51 12.28 2.33
C GLN A 60 6.41 11.49 3.29
N ILE A 61 7.64 11.18 2.85
CA ILE A 61 8.64 10.52 3.69
C ILE A 61 8.96 11.39 4.90
N LEU A 62 9.27 12.67 4.70
CA LEU A 62 9.56 13.61 5.80
C LEU A 62 8.38 13.75 6.77
N ASN A 63 7.15 13.88 6.26
CA ASN A 63 5.96 13.98 7.11
C ASN A 63 5.75 12.72 7.95
N SER A 64 5.93 11.53 7.38
CA SER A 64 5.80 10.27 8.13
C SER A 64 6.84 10.15 9.26
N LEU A 65 8.09 10.56 9.01
CA LEU A 65 9.16 10.54 10.00
C LEU A 65 8.88 11.54 11.11
N CYS A 66 8.42 12.74 10.76
CA CYS A 66 8.08 13.77 11.72
C CYS A 66 6.88 13.41 12.60
N TYR A 67 5.87 12.74 12.03
CA TYR A 67 4.74 12.24 12.79
C TYR A 67 5.20 11.26 13.88
N ILE A 68 6.03 10.28 13.52
CA ILE A 68 6.60 9.31 14.46
C ILE A 68 7.49 9.99 15.49
N TYR A 69 8.34 10.92 15.09
CA TYR A 69 9.22 11.68 16.00
C TYR A 69 8.43 12.46 17.05
N LYS A 70 7.38 13.18 16.66
CA LYS A 70 6.53 13.92 17.61
C LYS A 70 5.78 12.97 18.54
N LYS A 71 5.24 11.88 17.98
CA LYS A 71 4.50 10.88 18.75
C LYS A 71 5.39 10.21 19.80
N TYR A 72 6.62 9.88 19.43
CA TYR A 72 7.65 9.37 20.34
C TYR A 72 7.93 10.34 21.50
N LYS A 73 7.94 11.65 21.23
CA LYS A 73 8.09 12.68 22.27
C LYS A 73 6.86 12.88 23.16
N SER A 74 5.66 12.45 22.73
CA SER A 74 4.38 12.83 23.35
C SER A 74 3.69 11.72 24.15
N GLU A 75 4.43 10.76 24.71
CA GLU A 75 3.96 9.60 25.53
C GLU A 75 2.94 8.64 24.87
N ASN A 76 2.35 8.99 23.72
CA ASN A 76 1.35 8.19 23.00
C ASN A 76 1.96 7.17 22.03
N PHE A 77 3.25 6.87 22.16
CA PHE A 77 4.02 6.03 21.24
C PHE A 77 3.83 4.55 21.51
N ASN A 78 3.48 3.78 20.49
CA ASN A 78 3.39 2.32 20.54
C ASN A 78 4.46 1.69 19.64
N SER A 79 5.01 0.54 20.03
CA SER A 79 5.92 -0.24 19.19
C SER A 79 5.39 -0.51 17.77
N ASP A 80 4.07 -0.71 17.64
CA ASP A 80 3.42 -0.90 16.33
C ASP A 80 3.57 0.32 15.42
N ASP A 81 3.72 1.54 15.96
CA ASP A 81 3.88 2.74 15.14
C ASP A 81 5.17 2.67 14.29
N CYS A 82 6.21 2.00 14.77
CA CYS A 82 7.42 1.71 13.99
C CYS A 82 7.17 0.68 12.88
N ASP A 83 6.43 -0.40 13.19
CA ASP A 83 6.07 -1.40 12.18
C ASP A 83 5.27 -0.73 11.03
N TYR A 84 4.27 0.11 11.36
CA TYR A 84 3.55 0.92 10.38
C TYR A 84 4.49 1.81 9.55
N LEU A 85 5.40 2.55 10.21
CA LEU A 85 6.33 3.44 9.53
C LEU A 85 7.24 2.66 8.57
N TYR A 86 7.84 1.56 9.01
CA TYR A 86 8.74 0.77 8.18
C TYR A 86 8.04 0.24 6.94
N TYR A 87 6.84 -0.35 7.08
CA TYR A 87 6.09 -0.82 5.91
C TYR A 87 5.66 0.30 4.97
N TRP A 88 5.30 1.46 5.52
CA TRP A 88 4.97 2.62 4.71
C TRP A 88 6.17 3.16 3.94
N LEU A 89 7.31 3.34 4.59
CA LEU A 89 8.55 3.81 3.97
C LEU A 89 9.02 2.87 2.87
N ASN A 90 9.08 1.57 3.13
CA ASN A 90 9.44 0.57 2.13
C ASN A 90 8.50 0.64 0.92
N TYR A 91 7.18 0.69 1.14
CA TYR A 91 6.20 0.81 0.06
C TYR A 91 6.41 2.07 -0.79
N ILE A 92 6.52 3.23 -0.15
CA ILE A 92 6.71 4.51 -0.84
C ILE A 92 8.03 4.53 -1.61
N ILE A 93 9.11 4.02 -1.02
CA ILE A 93 10.45 4.04 -1.64
C ILE A 93 10.50 3.08 -2.83
N TYR A 94 10.17 1.80 -2.64
CA TYR A 94 10.24 0.80 -3.71
C TYR A 94 9.30 1.11 -4.89
N SER A 95 8.14 1.74 -4.61
CA SER A 95 7.17 2.08 -5.64
C SER A 95 7.54 3.32 -6.47
N ASN A 96 8.42 4.20 -5.96
CA ASN A 96 8.66 5.50 -6.58
C ASN A 96 10.12 5.78 -6.92
N ILE A 97 11.08 5.03 -6.40
CA ILE A 97 12.50 5.27 -6.73
C ILE A 97 12.81 4.82 -8.16
N THR A 98 13.58 5.61 -8.89
CA THR A 98 13.94 5.29 -10.28
C THR A 98 14.97 4.16 -10.34
N TYR A 99 16.01 4.24 -9.50
CA TYR A 99 17.11 3.29 -9.48
C TYR A 99 16.95 2.33 -8.31
N GLN A 100 16.58 1.09 -8.59
CA GLN A 100 16.21 0.12 -7.56
C GLN A 100 17.34 -0.18 -6.57
N LEU A 101 18.60 -0.20 -7.02
CA LEU A 101 19.74 -0.42 -6.12
C LEU A 101 19.92 0.69 -5.08
N HIS A 102 19.42 1.90 -5.35
CA HIS A 102 19.50 3.01 -4.41
C HIS A 102 18.49 2.87 -3.26
N SER A 103 17.43 2.07 -3.42
CA SER A 103 16.40 1.92 -2.39
C SER A 103 17.00 1.37 -1.10
N ILE A 104 17.91 0.39 -1.21
CA ILE A 104 18.61 -0.23 -0.10
C ILE A 104 19.35 0.85 0.68
N ARG A 105 20.13 1.70 -0.01
CA ARG A 105 20.86 2.81 0.61
C ARG A 105 19.92 3.78 1.33
N VAL A 106 18.84 4.20 0.68
CA VAL A 106 17.86 5.13 1.28
C VAL A 106 17.25 4.51 2.54
N ILE A 107 16.75 3.27 2.46
CA ILE A 107 16.14 2.56 3.59
C ILE A 107 17.14 2.38 4.73
N THR A 108 18.39 1.98 4.44
CA THR A 108 19.43 1.82 5.46
C THR A 108 19.71 3.13 6.18
N VAL A 109 19.82 4.26 5.46
CA VAL A 109 20.04 5.58 6.08
C VAL A 109 18.85 5.98 6.96
N LEU A 110 17.62 5.77 6.48
CA LEU A 110 16.42 6.08 7.28
C LEU A 110 16.35 5.22 8.55
N ASN A 111 16.62 3.92 8.45
CA ASN A 111 16.66 3.03 9.60
C ASN A 111 17.73 3.45 10.60
N PHE A 112 18.94 3.77 10.13
CA PHE A 112 20.02 4.24 10.99
C PHE A 112 19.62 5.50 11.77
N LEU A 113 18.96 6.46 11.11
CA LEU A 113 18.50 7.70 11.75
C LEU A 113 17.39 7.45 12.77
N LEU A 114 16.46 6.53 12.49
CA LEU A 114 15.41 6.14 13.43
C LEU A 114 15.98 5.39 14.65
N GLN A 115 17.07 4.66 14.47
CA GLN A 115 17.75 3.94 15.54
C GLN A 115 18.72 4.82 16.34
N ASN A 116 19.30 5.85 15.74
CA ASN A 116 20.37 6.65 16.38
C ASN A 116 20.10 8.15 16.26
N ASN A 117 18.94 8.61 16.75
CA ASN A 117 18.60 10.02 16.74
C ASN A 117 19.07 10.72 18.04
N ASP A 118 20.20 11.41 17.98
CA ASP A 118 20.81 12.13 19.11
C ASP A 118 21.01 11.23 20.35
N GLY A 119 21.44 9.99 20.13
CA GLY A 119 21.64 9.00 21.20
C GLY A 119 20.35 8.36 21.72
N ARG A 120 19.21 8.53 21.02
CA ARG A 120 17.94 7.84 21.31
C ARG A 120 17.47 6.99 20.13
N ASN A 121 16.97 5.81 20.46
CA ASN A 121 16.34 4.92 19.48
C ASN A 121 14.85 5.25 19.44
N ILE A 122 14.40 5.86 18.34
CA ILE A 122 12.97 6.12 18.10
C ILE A 122 12.29 4.81 17.74
N CYS A 123 12.85 4.11 16.74
CA CYS A 123 12.42 2.79 16.33
C CYS A 123 13.58 1.80 16.45
N HIS A 124 13.27 0.59 16.91
CA HIS A 124 14.21 -0.52 16.91
C HIS A 124 14.26 -1.18 15.54
N ASP A 125 15.13 -2.18 15.36
CA ASP A 125 15.23 -2.92 14.11
C ASP A 125 13.87 -3.41 13.61
N ASN A 126 13.67 -3.30 12.29
CA ASN A 126 12.54 -3.93 11.65
C ASN A 126 12.62 -5.45 11.92
N LYS A 127 11.51 -6.04 12.34
CA LYS A 127 11.42 -7.46 12.68
C LYS A 127 11.76 -8.39 11.50
N PHE A 128 11.60 -7.89 10.28
CA PHE A 128 11.84 -8.66 9.06
C PHE A 128 12.92 -8.00 8.21
N ASN A 129 13.76 -8.85 7.60
CA ASN A 129 14.63 -8.43 6.52
C ASN A 129 13.79 -8.24 5.26
N VAL A 130 13.25 -7.04 5.12
CA VAL A 130 12.33 -6.72 4.05
C VAL A 130 13.11 -6.30 2.81
N ASP A 131 13.33 -7.24 1.89
CA ASP A 131 13.82 -6.93 0.55
C ASP A 131 12.68 -6.46 -0.38
N ARG A 132 13.06 -6.10 -1.61
CA ARG A 132 12.13 -5.63 -2.65
C ARG A 132 11.09 -6.68 -3.05
N GLU A 133 11.41 -7.96 -2.97
CA GLU A 133 10.51 -9.03 -3.44
C GLU A 133 9.45 -9.33 -2.38
N ASN A 134 9.82 -9.23 -1.10
CA ASN A 134 8.99 -9.64 0.02
C ASN A 134 8.21 -8.47 0.67
N TYR A 135 8.60 -7.20 0.49
CA TYR A 135 8.00 -6.08 1.23
C TYR A 135 6.50 -5.94 1.03
N ARG A 136 6.02 -6.16 -0.21
CA ARG A 136 4.59 -5.97 -0.53
C ARG A 136 3.76 -7.00 0.22
N ASP A 137 4.15 -8.26 0.14
CA ASP A 137 3.39 -9.35 0.73
C ASP A 137 3.44 -9.29 2.26
N ILE A 138 4.61 -9.00 2.84
CA ILE A 138 4.74 -8.81 4.29
C ILE A 138 3.90 -7.62 4.76
N LYS A 139 3.89 -6.51 4.02
CA LYS A 139 3.03 -5.35 4.32
C LYS A 139 1.55 -5.73 4.27
N LEU A 140 1.10 -6.44 3.24
CA LEU A 140 -0.29 -6.86 3.11
C LEU A 140 -0.70 -7.80 4.26
N LEU A 141 0.18 -8.71 4.67
CA LEU A 141 -0.07 -9.54 5.86
C LEU A 141 -0.18 -8.71 7.14
N PHE A 142 0.73 -7.76 7.33
CA PHE A 142 0.70 -6.87 8.47
C PHE A 142 -0.60 -6.06 8.51
N ASP A 143 -0.94 -5.36 7.42
CA ASP A 143 -2.17 -4.57 7.28
C ASP A 143 -3.39 -5.45 7.59
N PHE A 144 -3.44 -6.66 7.00
CA PHE A 144 -4.56 -7.56 7.21
C PHE A 144 -4.69 -8.00 8.67
N SER A 145 -3.57 -8.30 9.33
CA SER A 145 -3.55 -8.69 10.74
C SER A 145 -4.08 -7.60 11.66
N LYS A 146 -3.79 -6.34 11.34
CA LYS A 146 -4.24 -5.16 12.10
C LYS A 146 -5.71 -4.82 11.83
N ASP A 147 -6.20 -5.11 10.63
CA ASP A 147 -7.58 -4.84 10.22
C ASP A 147 -8.54 -6.00 10.51
N TYR A 148 -8.01 -7.17 10.85
CA TYR A 148 -8.77 -8.41 10.95
C TYR A 148 -9.99 -8.29 11.88
N ASP A 149 -9.87 -7.71 13.06
CA ASP A 149 -11.00 -7.66 14.01
C ASP A 149 -12.11 -6.73 13.51
N THR A 150 -11.74 -5.60 12.87
CA THR A 150 -12.69 -4.70 12.20
C THR A 150 -13.40 -5.40 11.05
N LEU A 151 -12.65 -6.11 10.19
CA LEU A 151 -13.21 -6.85 9.06
C LEU A 151 -14.08 -8.03 9.52
N LYS A 152 -13.66 -8.76 10.57
CA LYS A 152 -14.45 -9.84 11.16
C LYS A 152 -15.79 -9.33 11.67
N ASN A 153 -15.78 -8.18 12.37
CA ASN A 153 -17.01 -7.55 12.83
C ASN A 153 -17.88 -7.10 11.63
N TYR A 154 -17.26 -6.50 10.61
CA TYR A 154 -17.93 -6.08 9.38
C TYR A 154 -18.70 -7.23 8.72
N PHE A 155 -18.07 -8.41 8.57
CA PHE A 155 -18.70 -9.58 7.94
C PHE A 155 -19.58 -10.44 8.86
N SER A 156 -19.62 -10.16 10.17
CA SER A 156 -20.43 -10.94 11.13
C SER A 156 -21.94 -10.89 10.88
N THR A 157 -22.40 -9.87 10.15
CA THR A 157 -23.83 -9.65 9.85
C THR A 157 -24.24 -10.15 8.46
N GLY A 158 -23.40 -10.94 7.78
CA GLY A 158 -23.66 -11.47 6.45
C GLY A 158 -23.18 -10.59 5.30
N GLN A 159 -23.64 -10.91 4.08
CA GLN A 159 -23.19 -10.28 2.84
C GLN A 159 -23.53 -8.79 2.82
N ARG A 160 -22.55 -7.96 2.44
CA ARG A 160 -22.66 -6.50 2.41
C ARG A 160 -22.48 -5.94 1.01
N ILE A 161 -22.95 -4.72 0.86
CA ILE A 161 -22.70 -3.88 -0.30
C ILE A 161 -21.52 -2.95 0.07
N CYS A 162 -20.53 -2.83 -0.81
CA CYS A 162 -19.29 -2.07 -0.56
C CYS A 162 -18.87 -1.28 -1.82
N ASN A 163 -17.97 -0.31 -1.68
CA ASN A 163 -17.40 0.37 -2.85
C ASN A 163 -16.27 -0.45 -3.52
N SER A 164 -15.88 -0.07 -4.73
CA SER A 164 -14.85 -0.77 -5.51
C SER A 164 -13.49 -0.80 -4.82
N ASN A 165 -13.11 0.27 -4.12
CA ASN A 165 -11.82 0.37 -3.45
C ASN A 165 -11.72 -0.58 -2.25
N PHE A 166 -12.79 -0.64 -1.45
CA PHE A 166 -12.88 -1.59 -0.33
C PHE A 166 -12.84 -3.03 -0.84
N LYS A 167 -13.58 -3.34 -1.91
CA LYS A 167 -13.56 -4.67 -2.52
C LYS A 167 -12.17 -5.04 -3.01
N GLN A 168 -11.50 -4.15 -3.76
CA GLN A 168 -10.14 -4.39 -4.25
C GLN A 168 -9.17 -4.63 -3.09
N TYR A 169 -9.25 -3.81 -2.04
CA TYR A 169 -8.44 -3.98 -0.84
C TYR A 169 -8.67 -5.36 -0.22
N LEU A 170 -9.91 -5.73 0.05
CA LEU A 170 -10.28 -7.00 0.65
C LEU A 170 -9.80 -8.20 -0.16
N ASP A 171 -10.11 -8.21 -1.46
CA ASP A 171 -9.76 -9.31 -2.37
C ASP A 171 -8.23 -9.53 -2.42
N GLU A 172 -7.45 -8.44 -2.45
CA GLU A 172 -5.99 -8.52 -2.47
C GLU A 172 -5.43 -9.14 -1.19
N HIS A 173 -5.94 -8.74 -0.02
CA HIS A 173 -5.46 -9.24 1.27
C HIS A 173 -5.87 -10.70 1.49
N ILE A 174 -7.10 -11.09 1.12
CA ILE A 174 -7.57 -12.48 1.17
C ILE A 174 -6.72 -13.37 0.23
N ARG A 175 -6.43 -12.90 -0.99
CA ARG A 175 -5.60 -13.64 -1.95
C ARG A 175 -4.22 -13.94 -1.38
N ILE A 176 -3.50 -12.91 -0.91
CA ILE A 176 -2.15 -13.06 -0.35
C ILE A 176 -2.16 -13.94 0.90
N TYR A 177 -3.15 -13.76 1.78
CA TYR A 177 -3.31 -14.61 2.95
C TYR A 177 -3.44 -16.09 2.56
N ASN A 178 -4.32 -16.41 1.59
CA ASN A 178 -4.53 -17.80 1.16
C ASN A 178 -3.32 -18.40 0.44
N GLU A 179 -2.62 -17.61 -0.37
CA GLU A 179 -1.37 -18.04 -1.03
C GLU A 179 -0.30 -18.40 0.01
N LEU A 180 -0.05 -17.51 0.98
CA LEU A 180 0.96 -17.72 2.00
C LEU A 180 0.55 -18.78 3.04
N LYS A 181 -0.74 -18.88 3.37
CA LYS A 181 -1.27 -20.00 4.16
C LYS A 181 -0.92 -21.33 3.52
N ASN A 182 -1.22 -21.49 2.23
CA ASN A 182 -0.95 -22.73 1.50
C ASN A 182 0.56 -23.00 1.34
N LYS A 183 1.36 -21.97 1.10
CA LYS A 183 2.82 -22.08 0.92
C LYS A 183 3.52 -22.43 2.23
N CYS A 184 3.19 -21.72 3.32
CA CYS A 184 3.93 -21.74 4.57
C CYS A 184 3.48 -22.81 5.56
N ILE A 185 2.31 -23.43 5.36
CA ILE A 185 1.87 -24.63 6.12
C ILE A 185 2.50 -25.90 5.54
N LYS A 186 2.65 -26.00 4.22
CA LYS A 186 3.15 -27.22 3.55
C LYS A 186 4.66 -27.43 3.69
N LEU A 187 5.39 -26.37 4.02
CA LEU A 187 6.85 -26.38 4.09
C LEU A 187 7.26 -25.72 5.40
N GLU A 188 8.20 -26.32 6.13
CA GLU A 188 9.01 -25.58 7.11
C GLU A 188 9.91 -24.60 6.35
N ASN A 189 9.28 -23.56 5.79
CA ASN A 189 9.95 -22.57 4.98
C ASN A 189 10.44 -21.43 5.90
N GLY A 190 11.74 -21.16 5.84
CA GLY A 190 12.43 -20.08 6.53
C GLY A 190 12.42 -18.75 5.78
N GLU A 191 11.74 -18.66 4.64
CA GLU A 191 11.51 -17.39 3.93
C GLU A 191 10.84 -16.33 4.83
N GLU A 192 11.25 -15.08 4.71
CA GLU A 192 10.77 -13.97 5.53
C GLU A 192 9.24 -13.81 5.48
N THR A 193 8.61 -14.04 4.32
CA THR A 193 7.15 -14.01 4.16
C THR A 193 6.44 -15.07 5.01
N CYS A 194 7.04 -16.26 5.13
CA CYS A 194 6.49 -17.33 5.97
C CYS A 194 6.72 -17.08 7.46
N ILE A 195 7.84 -16.46 7.83
CA ILE A 195 8.08 -16.00 9.20
C ILE A 195 7.02 -14.95 9.57
N ALA A 196 6.82 -13.94 8.73
CA ALA A 196 5.81 -12.89 8.92
C ALA A 196 4.39 -13.46 9.01
N PHE A 197 4.02 -14.38 8.12
CA PHE A 197 2.72 -15.06 8.18
C PHE A 197 2.50 -15.76 9.52
N LYS A 198 3.49 -16.54 9.98
CA LYS A 198 3.40 -17.28 11.23
C LYS A 198 3.34 -16.37 12.45
N GLU A 199 3.99 -15.21 12.41
CA GLU A 199 3.92 -14.20 13.47
C GLU A 199 2.56 -13.52 13.51
N TYR A 200 2.13 -12.92 12.39
CA TYR A 200 0.92 -12.10 12.33
C TYR A 200 -0.37 -12.90 12.44
N PHE A 201 -0.34 -14.19 12.07
CA PHE A 201 -1.49 -15.08 12.11
C PHE A 201 -1.29 -16.27 13.05
N LYS A 202 -0.44 -16.15 14.08
CA LYS A 202 -0.07 -17.27 14.98
C LYS A 202 -1.27 -18.12 15.45
N ASP A 203 -2.36 -17.48 15.86
CA ASP A 203 -3.59 -18.13 16.35
C ASP A 203 -4.73 -18.14 15.31
N LYS A 204 -4.43 -17.69 14.08
CA LYS A 204 -5.37 -17.45 12.99
C LYS A 204 -4.80 -17.99 11.66
N LYS A 205 -4.08 -19.13 11.70
CA LYS A 205 -3.41 -19.70 10.51
C LYS A 205 -4.40 -20.38 9.56
N ASP A 206 -5.51 -20.86 10.10
CA ASP A 206 -6.54 -21.59 9.36
C ASP A 206 -7.88 -20.85 9.30
N LEU A 207 -7.82 -19.54 9.02
CA LEU A 207 -9.03 -18.77 8.78
C LEU A 207 -9.73 -19.29 7.51
N ASP A 208 -11.05 -19.40 7.61
CA ASP A 208 -11.92 -19.49 6.46
C ASP A 208 -12.47 -18.08 6.18
N LEU A 209 -12.10 -17.55 5.01
CA LEU A 209 -12.45 -16.22 4.55
C LEU A 209 -13.40 -16.28 3.35
N SER A 210 -13.94 -17.46 3.03
CA SER A 210 -14.78 -17.69 1.85
C SER A 210 -16.07 -16.87 1.85
N GLU A 211 -16.57 -16.51 3.04
CA GLU A 211 -17.77 -15.69 3.24
C GLU A 211 -17.46 -14.18 3.34
N TRP A 212 -16.18 -13.77 3.35
CA TRP A 212 -15.79 -12.36 3.37
C TRP A 212 -15.88 -11.77 1.96
N LYS A 213 -17.13 -11.60 1.52
CA LYS A 213 -17.48 -11.09 0.19
C LYS A 213 -18.41 -9.90 0.30
N CYS A 214 -18.19 -8.91 -0.56
CA CYS A 214 -19.10 -7.79 -0.71
C CYS A 214 -19.37 -7.49 -2.18
N ASN A 215 -20.59 -7.06 -2.47
CA ASN A 215 -21.03 -6.69 -3.81
C ASN A 215 -20.78 -5.21 -4.04
N VAL A 216 -20.28 -4.83 -5.22
CA VAL A 216 -20.14 -3.41 -5.57
C VAL A 216 -21.53 -2.85 -5.83
N GLY A 217 -22.00 -1.95 -4.96
CA GLY A 217 -23.20 -1.16 -5.22
C GLY A 217 -22.89 -0.02 -6.17
N VAL A 218 -23.75 0.18 -7.16
CA VAL A 218 -23.71 1.36 -8.04
C VAL A 218 -24.38 2.50 -7.28
N SER A 219 -23.70 3.64 -7.12
CA SER A 219 -24.35 4.84 -6.60
C SER A 219 -25.39 5.31 -7.62
N THR A 220 -26.66 5.26 -7.26
CA THR A 220 -27.77 5.73 -8.11
C THR A 220 -27.83 7.24 -8.25
N ASP A 221 -27.00 7.99 -7.52
CA ASP A 221 -26.94 9.46 -7.58
C ASP A 221 -26.57 10.03 -8.96
N ARG A 222 -26.06 9.22 -9.88
CA ARG A 222 -25.70 9.65 -11.25
C ARG A 222 -26.77 9.40 -12.30
N LEU A 223 -27.85 8.68 -11.97
CA LEU A 223 -28.92 8.39 -12.92
C LEU A 223 -30.04 9.46 -12.88
N THR A 224 -30.19 10.17 -11.76
CA THR A 224 -31.22 11.21 -11.60
C THR A 224 -30.93 12.53 -12.32
N SER A 225 -29.71 12.75 -12.83
CA SER A 225 -29.38 13.95 -13.61
C SER A 225 -29.66 13.84 -15.11
N THR A 226 -30.27 12.75 -15.58
CA THR A 226 -30.51 12.55 -17.03
C THR A 226 -31.99 12.36 -17.41
N GLU A 227 -32.91 12.32 -16.44
CA GLU A 227 -34.34 12.04 -16.71
C GLU A 227 -35.27 13.27 -16.63
N GLU A 228 -34.76 14.49 -16.40
CA GLU A 228 -35.61 15.71 -16.34
C GLU A 228 -35.68 16.52 -17.65
N ASN A 229 -35.40 15.93 -18.83
CA ASN A 229 -35.57 16.63 -20.12
C ASN A 229 -36.44 15.88 -21.14
N HIS A 230 -37.46 15.16 -20.67
CA HIS A 230 -38.54 14.69 -21.55
C HIS A 230 -39.89 15.11 -21.00
N GLU A 231 -40.31 16.33 -21.33
CA GLU A 231 -41.72 16.65 -21.58
C GLU A 231 -41.82 18.02 -22.27
N ASN A 232 -42.18 18.00 -23.56
CA ASN A 232 -43.17 18.88 -24.19
C ASN A 232 -42.97 18.83 -25.71
N GLN A 233 -43.84 18.12 -26.41
CA GLN A 233 -44.32 18.56 -27.71
C GLN A 233 -45.69 17.95 -28.00
N GLU A 234 -46.69 18.84 -27.93
CA GLU A 234 -48.05 18.65 -28.45
C GLU A 234 -48.04 18.35 -29.95
N GLU A 235 -48.98 17.50 -30.31
CA GLU A 235 -49.37 17.08 -31.65
C GLU A 235 -50.02 18.24 -32.44
N LEU A 236 -49.61 18.47 -33.71
CA LEU A 236 -50.53 18.69 -34.85
C LEU A 236 -49.82 18.92 -36.21
N SER A 237 -50.25 18.11 -37.18
CA SER A 237 -50.39 18.33 -38.63
C SER A 237 -49.17 18.32 -39.57
N GLU A 238 -49.15 17.29 -40.41
CA GLU A 238 -48.61 17.23 -41.80
C GLU A 238 -49.29 18.28 -42.72
N PRO A 239 -48.66 18.76 -43.83
CA PRO A 239 -48.40 17.91 -45.02
C PRO A 239 -47.14 18.19 -45.88
N ASP A 240 -46.62 17.09 -46.42
CA ASP A 240 -46.15 16.80 -47.79
C ASP A 240 -45.16 17.69 -48.60
N VAL A 241 -44.23 16.95 -49.26
CA VAL A 241 -43.75 17.09 -50.66
C VAL A 241 -42.44 17.87 -50.99
N VAL A 242 -41.40 17.06 -51.27
CA VAL A 242 -40.56 16.99 -52.51
C VAL A 242 -39.23 17.77 -52.66
N HIS A 243 -38.18 16.96 -52.97
CA HIS A 243 -36.95 17.12 -53.79
C HIS A 243 -36.11 18.41 -53.80
N HIS A 244 -34.78 18.28 -53.66
CA HIS A 244 -33.76 18.05 -54.73
C HIS A 244 -32.36 18.61 -54.34
N GLY A 245 -31.29 17.96 -54.86
CA GLY A 245 -29.94 18.52 -55.09
C GLY A 245 -28.96 18.40 -53.91
N GLU A 246 -27.99 17.47 -53.88
CA GLU A 246 -26.69 17.52 -54.59
C GLU A 246 -25.91 18.85 -54.39
N GLU A 247 -24.80 18.86 -53.63
CA GLU A 247 -23.43 18.65 -54.16
C GLU A 247 -22.29 19.05 -53.17
N LYS A 248 -21.30 18.14 -53.12
CA LYS A 248 -19.84 18.24 -52.86
C LYS A 248 -19.17 19.58 -52.49
N LYS A 249 -18.21 19.47 -51.56
CA LYS A 249 -16.76 19.80 -51.71
C LYS A 249 -16.00 19.28 -50.45
N LYS A 250 -15.08 18.29 -50.53
CA LYS A 250 -13.61 18.40 -50.83
C LYS A 250 -13.00 19.69 -50.26
N SER A 251 -11.89 19.73 -49.54
CA SER A 251 -10.79 18.82 -49.23
C SER A 251 -9.82 19.64 -48.36
N GLN A 252 -9.05 19.03 -47.46
CA GLN A 252 -7.57 19.13 -47.49
C GLN A 252 -6.96 18.32 -46.34
N GLU A 253 -6.35 17.22 -46.77
CA GLU A 253 -5.24 16.54 -46.12
C GLU A 253 -4.01 17.46 -46.16
N GLU A 254 -3.29 17.58 -45.04
CA GLU A 254 -1.83 17.70 -45.12
C GLU A 254 -1.18 16.84 -44.03
N THR A 255 -0.39 15.91 -44.54
CA THR A 255 0.30 14.77 -43.94
C THR A 255 1.58 15.21 -43.25
N LEU A 256 1.98 14.60 -42.12
CA LEU A 256 3.33 13.99 -42.02
C LEU A 256 3.57 13.12 -40.76
N ARG A 257 3.82 11.83 -41.05
CA ARG A 257 4.88 10.92 -40.51
C ARG A 257 4.78 10.41 -39.07
N THR A 258 4.41 9.12 -38.93
CA THR A 258 5.25 7.94 -38.58
C THR A 258 5.63 7.91 -37.09
N GLU A 259 5.52 6.82 -36.34
CA GLU A 259 5.59 5.37 -36.59
C GLU A 259 4.85 4.62 -35.45
N GLU A 260 4.14 3.55 -35.83
CA GLU A 260 4.07 2.20 -35.23
C GLU A 260 4.10 2.03 -33.69
N GLU A 261 3.04 1.48 -33.08
CA GLU A 261 2.81 0.03 -32.85
C GLU A 261 3.87 -0.59 -31.92
N SER A 262 3.62 -1.44 -30.93
CA SER A 262 2.49 -2.28 -30.58
C SER A 262 2.78 -2.94 -29.22
N ALA A 263 1.71 -3.41 -28.57
CA ALA A 263 1.61 -4.57 -27.67
C ALA A 263 2.89 -5.21 -27.09
N PHE A 264 3.02 -5.18 -25.76
CA PHE A 264 3.89 -6.10 -25.02
C PHE A 264 3.09 -7.34 -24.58
N ARG A 265 3.15 -8.39 -25.39
CA ARG A 265 2.78 -9.77 -25.02
C ARG A 265 4.01 -10.41 -24.36
N GLY A 266 3.77 -11.14 -23.27
CA GLY A 266 4.82 -11.64 -22.39
C GLY A 266 5.85 -12.57 -23.04
N SER A 267 7.01 -12.66 -22.39
CA SER A 267 7.95 -13.75 -22.60
C SER A 267 8.68 -14.06 -21.29
N SER A 268 8.56 -15.33 -20.88
CA SER A 268 9.46 -16.02 -19.97
C SER A 268 10.91 -15.85 -20.40
N PHE A 269 11.81 -15.66 -19.44
CA PHE A 269 13.24 -15.82 -19.67
C PHE A 269 13.78 -17.02 -18.91
N THR A 270 14.45 -17.86 -19.67
CA THR A 270 15.16 -19.07 -19.31
C THR A 270 16.45 -18.77 -18.56
N ASN A 271 16.76 -19.62 -17.58
CA ASN A 271 18.02 -19.64 -16.83
C ASN A 271 19.26 -19.63 -17.72
N SER A 272 20.26 -18.85 -17.32
CA SER A 272 21.67 -19.12 -17.63
C SER A 272 22.50 -18.81 -16.39
N ASN A 273 23.14 -19.86 -15.89
CA ASN A 273 24.02 -19.87 -14.72
C ASN A 273 25.26 -19.01 -14.95
N VAL A 274 25.57 -18.13 -14.00
CA VAL A 274 26.93 -17.62 -13.80
C VAL A 274 27.31 -17.91 -12.35
N HIS A 275 28.34 -18.74 -12.20
CA HIS A 275 28.90 -19.18 -10.93
C HIS A 275 29.80 -18.06 -10.39
N ILE A 276 29.50 -17.55 -9.19
CA ILE A 276 30.41 -16.68 -8.44
C ILE A 276 30.64 -17.34 -7.08
N GLU A 277 31.91 -17.64 -6.79
CA GLU A 277 32.37 -18.29 -5.57
C GLU A 277 32.09 -17.42 -4.33
N HIS A 278 31.38 -17.96 -3.35
CA HIS A 278 31.21 -17.36 -2.03
C HIS A 278 32.37 -17.77 -1.11
N SER A 279 33.14 -16.79 -0.64
CA SER A 279 34.07 -16.95 0.47
C SER A 279 33.29 -16.95 1.80
N GLU A 280 33.40 -18.04 2.56
CA GLU A 280 32.77 -18.21 3.87
C GLU A 280 33.36 -17.23 4.91
N LEU A 281 32.51 -16.37 5.49
CA LEU A 281 32.75 -15.75 6.79
C LEU A 281 31.64 -16.20 7.75
N ARG A 282 31.96 -17.24 8.55
CA ARG A 282 31.12 -17.70 9.65
C ARG A 282 31.34 -16.81 10.87
N PHE A 283 30.31 -16.10 11.31
CA PHE A 283 30.26 -15.52 12.65
C PHE A 283 29.54 -16.49 13.61
N ASN A 284 30.30 -17.06 14.54
CA ASN A 284 29.77 -17.81 15.67
C ASN A 284 29.43 -16.83 16.81
N ILE A 285 28.15 -16.67 17.14
CA ILE A 285 27.73 -16.06 18.40
C ILE A 285 26.63 -16.94 18.98
N ASP A 286 27.00 -17.77 19.96
CA ASP A 286 26.20 -18.03 21.15
C ASP A 286 27.01 -18.86 22.15
N ASN A 287 27.48 -18.22 23.21
CA ASN A 287 27.53 -18.88 24.51
C ASN A 287 27.40 -17.85 25.64
N LYS A 288 26.19 -17.76 26.20
CA LYS A 288 25.91 -17.10 27.48
C LYS A 288 26.54 -17.93 28.59
N ASN A 289 27.66 -17.46 29.14
CA ASN A 289 28.04 -17.54 30.55
C ASN A 289 29.55 -17.27 30.68
N ASN A 290 29.91 -16.02 30.96
CA ASN A 290 30.90 -15.76 32.01
C ASN A 290 30.89 -14.30 32.43
N SER A 291 30.60 -14.13 33.72
CA SER A 291 30.86 -12.93 34.50
C SER A 291 32.37 -12.77 34.64
N SER A 292 32.95 -11.68 34.14
CA SER A 292 34.17 -11.13 34.73
C SER A 292 34.28 -9.62 34.51
N VAL A 293 34.57 -8.97 35.63
CA VAL A 293 34.83 -7.56 35.86
C VAL A 293 35.97 -7.07 34.97
N PHE A 294 35.76 -5.95 34.26
CA PHE A 294 36.83 -5.22 33.57
C PHE A 294 37.24 -3.98 34.38
N THR A 295 38.43 -4.04 34.96
CA THR A 295 39.17 -2.87 35.47
C THR A 295 39.89 -2.18 34.31
N VAL A 296 39.62 -0.89 34.12
CA VAL A 296 40.31 -0.02 33.15
C VAL A 296 41.63 0.45 33.75
N SER A 297 42.74 0.21 33.06
CA SER A 297 44.01 0.90 33.30
C SER A 297 44.29 1.83 32.12
N LYS A 298 44.55 3.11 32.43
CA LYS A 298 44.90 4.15 31.46
C LYS A 298 46.34 3.96 30.98
N ALA A 299 46.54 4.19 29.68
CA ALA A 299 47.77 4.74 29.11
C ALA A 299 47.37 5.93 28.24
#